data_AF-A0AAE1U8A8-F1
#
_entry.id   AF-A0AAE1U8A8-F1
#
_cell.length_a   1.000
_cell.length_b   1.000
_cell.length_c   1.000
_cell.angle_alpha   90.00
_cell.angle_beta   90.00
_cell.angle_gamma   90.00
#
_symmetry.space_group_name_H-M   'P 1'
#
loop_
_entity.id
_entity.type
_entity.pdbx_description
1 polymer ?
#
loop_
_entity_poly.entity_id
_entity_poly.type
_entity_poly.pdbx_seq_one_letter_code
_entity_poly.pdbx_strand_id
1 'polypeptide(L)'
;MAGSSKTLKVAVEQWVPWTAVSEGPDGKVTAEGPVPSLFNIVSQKLDFKYEYVRSPDGLWGVPDRNNSWSGMLGMLQREEVELALGPFGVTYQREQVCDFSVPVYIGQNKIMLQRPRLMNDVSGFLKPFTPTVWGLVMLSLVVVCLVFAFVVWKEGQLTGRPVRNVVSKAMIWVLKALTQESCEHLPKTNGGRVLVSTWLLASLVFMSSYSGILTAMITVPRVLVPIDSVEDLVNQRDMPWRIEAGSMMFQYFQAATGGAKKAVFDHRAGEFHDCWEDRQPIANGEFAAICDDITMMKAMSWDFRIHRVTEAGIFNKWLQLEIRNTSQCLQPPSALRSGITVSGLTLDAFIGCLLLLAGDHCAQAHLQLCTQNTAVL
;
A
#
# COMPACT_ATOMS: atom_id res chain seq x y z
N MET A 1 -10.24 -16.53 -60.41
CA MET A 1 -11.19 -15.42 -60.25
C MET A 1 -10.48 -14.37 -59.41
N ALA A 2 -10.11 -13.24 -60.02
CA ALA A 2 -9.42 -12.16 -59.34
C ALA A 2 -10.43 -11.42 -58.45
N GLY A 3 -10.53 -11.85 -57.19
CA GLY A 3 -11.31 -11.14 -56.18
C GLY A 3 -10.67 -9.78 -55.91
N SER A 4 -11.47 -8.72 -55.99
CA SER A 4 -11.08 -7.38 -55.55
C SER A 4 -10.40 -7.48 -54.17
N SER A 5 -9.17 -7.00 -54.05
CA SER A 5 -8.44 -6.93 -52.77
C SER A 5 -9.14 -5.88 -51.90
N LYS A 6 -10.23 -6.28 -51.24
CA LYS A 6 -10.99 -5.42 -50.33
C LYS A 6 -10.12 -5.16 -49.10
N THR A 7 -9.82 -3.89 -48.85
CA THR A 7 -9.20 -3.46 -47.60
C THR A 7 -10.25 -3.51 -46.49
N LEU A 8 -9.99 -4.25 -45.42
CA LEU A 8 -10.87 -4.33 -44.25
C LEU A 8 -10.73 -3.08 -43.40
N LYS A 9 -11.83 -2.47 -43.00
CA LYS A 9 -11.86 -1.38 -42.02
C LYS A 9 -11.93 -1.97 -40.63
N VAL A 10 -11.00 -1.55 -39.79
CA VAL A 10 -10.82 -2.08 -38.44
C VAL A 10 -10.97 -0.95 -37.45
N ALA A 11 -12.03 -0.98 -36.64
CA ALA A 11 -12.21 -0.05 -35.54
C ALA A 11 -11.13 -0.23 -34.47
N VAL A 12 -10.55 0.88 -34.01
CA VAL A 12 -9.57 0.91 -32.91
C VAL A 12 -9.86 2.07 -31.97
N GLU A 13 -9.51 1.91 -30.71
CA GLU A 13 -9.49 2.99 -29.73
C GLU A 13 -8.24 2.92 -28.87
N GLN A 14 -7.86 4.06 -28.28
CA GLN A 14 -6.71 4.14 -27.38
C GLN A 14 -7.00 3.37 -26.07
N TRP A 15 -6.07 2.50 -25.69
CA TRP A 15 -6.10 1.74 -24.45
C TRP A 15 -4.70 1.27 -24.07
N VAL A 16 -3.95 2.10 -23.33
CA VAL A 16 -2.53 1.84 -23.06
C VAL A 16 -2.41 0.88 -21.87
N PRO A 17 -1.63 -0.21 -21.96
CA PRO A 17 -0.53 -0.46 -22.92
C PRO A 17 -0.87 -1.34 -24.13
N TRP A 18 -2.13 -1.71 -24.34
CA TRP A 18 -2.55 -2.68 -25.34
C TRP A 18 -2.60 -2.13 -26.76
N THR A 19 -3.16 -0.93 -26.90
CA THR A 19 -3.34 -0.23 -28.16
C THR A 19 -3.05 1.25 -27.93
N ALA A 20 -1.96 1.75 -28.51
CA ALA A 20 -1.67 3.17 -28.61
C ALA A 20 -2.10 3.64 -30.00
N VAL A 21 -3.09 4.53 -30.06
CA VAL A 21 -3.59 5.09 -31.32
C VAL A 21 -2.96 6.46 -31.54
N SER A 22 -2.50 6.73 -32.75
CA SER A 22 -1.99 8.01 -33.19
C SER A 22 -2.64 8.41 -34.51
N GLU A 23 -2.96 9.68 -34.64
CA GLU A 23 -3.53 10.25 -35.85
C GLU A 23 -2.45 11.10 -36.54
N GLY A 24 -2.10 10.73 -37.77
CA GLY A 24 -1.16 11.50 -38.59
C GLY A 24 -1.76 12.82 -39.07
N PRO A 25 -0.92 13.76 -39.55
CA PRO A 25 -1.38 15.04 -40.11
C PRO A 25 -2.37 14.87 -41.28
N ASP A 26 -2.26 13.74 -41.99
CA ASP A 26 -3.09 13.40 -43.15
C ASP A 26 -4.45 12.79 -42.76
N GLY A 27 -4.79 12.76 -41.46
CA GLY A 27 -6.00 12.10 -40.93
C GLY A 27 -5.94 10.58 -40.91
N LYS A 28 -4.78 9.99 -41.24
CA LYS A 28 -4.57 8.55 -41.22
C LYS A 28 -4.34 8.07 -39.79
N VAL A 29 -5.18 7.12 -39.36
CA VAL A 29 -5.07 6.47 -38.05
C VAL A 29 -4.03 5.36 -38.10
N THR A 30 -3.07 5.40 -37.17
CA THR A 30 -2.09 4.33 -36.94
C THR A 30 -2.24 3.81 -35.52
N ALA A 31 -2.08 2.50 -35.34
CA ALA A 31 -2.16 1.86 -34.03
C ALA A 31 -0.91 1.00 -33.78
N GLU A 32 -0.34 1.14 -32.60
CA GLU A 32 0.82 0.40 -32.13
C GLU A 32 0.51 -0.31 -30.80
N GLY A 33 1.27 -1.34 -30.46
CA GLY A 33 1.11 -2.09 -29.21
C GLY A 33 0.91 -3.60 -29.43
N PRO A 34 0.74 -4.38 -28.35
CA PRO A 34 0.60 -5.83 -28.42
C PRO A 34 -0.56 -6.28 -29.33
N VAL A 35 -1.72 -5.63 -29.23
CA VAL A 35 -2.92 -6.05 -29.98
C VAL A 35 -2.78 -5.72 -31.48
N PRO A 36 -2.42 -4.49 -31.90
CA PRO A 36 -2.11 -4.19 -33.30
C PRO A 36 -1.00 -5.06 -33.90
N SER A 37 0.03 -5.37 -33.11
CA SER A 37 1.14 -6.23 -33.57
C SER A 37 0.68 -7.66 -33.83
N LEU A 38 -0.14 -8.22 -32.94
CA LEU A 38 -0.75 -9.53 -33.14
C LEU A 38 -1.65 -9.55 -34.37
N PHE A 39 -2.47 -8.51 -34.55
CA PHE A 39 -3.37 -8.39 -35.70
C PHE A 39 -2.60 -8.31 -37.02
N ASN A 40 -1.49 -7.58 -37.07
CA ASN A 40 -0.60 -7.54 -38.23
C ASN A 40 0.03 -8.92 -38.57
N ILE A 41 0.31 -9.75 -37.56
CA ILE A 41 0.77 -11.13 -37.81
C ILE A 41 -0.35 -11.96 -38.44
N VAL A 42 -1.58 -11.80 -37.95
CA VAL A 42 -2.77 -12.47 -38.50
C VAL A 42 -3.02 -12.05 -39.95
N SER A 43 -2.91 -10.76 -40.25
CA SER A 43 -3.09 -10.26 -41.62
C SER A 43 -2.05 -10.79 -42.59
N GLN A 44 -0.78 -10.90 -42.16
CA GLN A 44 0.29 -11.48 -42.97
C GLN A 44 0.09 -12.99 -43.20
N LYS A 45 -0.49 -13.71 -42.23
CA LYS A 45 -0.75 -15.15 -42.35
C LYS A 45 -1.96 -15.45 -43.23
N LEU A 46 -2.96 -14.58 -43.24
CA LEU A 46 -4.20 -14.74 -44.00
C LEU A 46 -4.23 -13.93 -45.31
N ASP A 47 -3.15 -13.19 -45.60
CA ASP A 47 -2.94 -12.38 -46.81
C ASP A 47 -4.09 -11.39 -47.11
N PHE A 48 -4.45 -10.58 -46.11
CA PHE A 48 -5.43 -9.50 -46.29
C PHE A 48 -4.87 -8.12 -45.95
N LYS A 49 -5.46 -7.09 -46.57
CA LYS A 49 -5.16 -5.68 -46.31
C LYS A 49 -6.19 -5.09 -45.38
N TYR A 50 -5.76 -4.17 -44.53
CA TYR A 50 -6.65 -3.49 -43.60
C TYR A 50 -6.24 -2.03 -43.38
N GLU A 51 -7.19 -1.23 -42.92
CA GLU A 51 -7.01 0.15 -42.49
C GLU A 51 -7.68 0.37 -41.15
N TYR A 52 -7.09 1.21 -40.30
CA TYR A 52 -7.64 1.53 -38.99
C TYR A 52 -8.61 2.71 -39.09
N VAL A 53 -9.70 2.61 -38.36
CA VAL A 53 -10.70 3.68 -38.18
C VAL A 53 -10.89 3.89 -36.69
N ARG A 54 -10.79 5.12 -36.21
CA ARG A 54 -10.99 5.41 -34.79
C ARG A 54 -12.49 5.57 -34.47
N SER A 55 -12.91 5.19 -33.26
CA SER A 55 -14.28 5.45 -32.81
C SER A 55 -14.52 6.96 -32.64
N PRO A 56 -15.56 7.55 -33.26
CA PRO A 56 -15.80 8.99 -33.15
C PRO A 56 -16.12 9.48 -31.73
N ASP A 57 -16.70 8.62 -30.90
CA ASP A 57 -17.07 8.90 -29.52
C ASP A 57 -16.02 8.45 -28.49
N GLY A 58 -14.94 7.79 -28.94
CA GLY A 58 -13.89 7.29 -28.06
C GLY A 58 -14.32 6.19 -27.08
N LEU A 59 -15.46 5.51 -27.32
CA LEU A 59 -16.01 4.47 -26.45
C LEU A 59 -15.86 3.07 -27.05
N TRP A 60 -15.86 2.06 -26.19
CA TRP A 60 -15.85 0.66 -26.61
C TRP A 60 -17.21 0.20 -27.14
N GLY A 61 -18.26 0.58 -26.43
CA GLY A 61 -19.63 0.43 -26.85
C GLY A 61 -20.56 -0.03 -25.74
N VAL A 62 -21.61 0.77 -25.52
CA VAL A 62 -22.65 0.56 -24.50
C VAL A 62 -24.00 0.48 -25.21
N PRO A 63 -24.89 -0.43 -24.77
CA PRO A 63 -26.24 -0.50 -25.32
C PRO A 63 -27.03 0.75 -24.92
N ASP A 64 -27.61 1.42 -25.90
CA ASP A 64 -28.58 2.49 -25.72
C ASP A 64 -30.01 1.91 -25.61
N ARG A 65 -30.95 2.73 -25.12
CA ARG A 65 -32.36 2.34 -24.92
C ARG A 65 -33.07 1.93 -26.22
N ASN A 66 -32.58 2.41 -27.36
CA ASN A 66 -33.14 2.14 -28.68
C ASN A 66 -32.58 0.87 -29.35
N ASN A 67 -31.93 -0.01 -28.58
CA ASN A 67 -31.25 -1.21 -29.09
C ASN A 67 -30.09 -0.91 -30.05
N SER A 68 -29.62 0.34 -30.07
CA SER A 68 -28.41 0.78 -30.77
C SER A 68 -27.22 0.72 -29.83
N TRP A 69 -26.03 0.49 -30.38
CA TRP A 69 -24.79 0.51 -29.63
C TRP A 69 -23.98 1.77 -29.94
N SER A 70 -23.32 2.31 -28.91
CA SER A 70 -22.28 3.33 -29.09
C SER A 70 -20.92 2.67 -29.36
N GLY A 71 -19.88 3.47 -29.58
CA GLY A 71 -18.50 3.01 -29.65
C GLY A 71 -18.19 2.14 -30.86
N MET A 72 -17.08 1.42 -30.74
CA MET A 72 -16.64 0.44 -31.73
C MET A 72 -17.69 -0.66 -31.99
N LEU A 73 -18.44 -1.10 -30.98
CA LEU A 73 -19.54 -2.05 -31.17
C LEU A 73 -20.70 -1.48 -31.98
N GLY A 74 -20.98 -0.18 -31.81
CA GLY A 74 -21.95 0.53 -32.63
C GLY A 74 -21.54 0.59 -34.10
N MET A 75 -20.25 0.83 -34.36
CA MET A 75 -19.71 0.82 -35.73
C MET A 75 -19.84 -0.56 -36.38
N LEU A 76 -19.63 -1.64 -35.63
CA LEU A 76 -19.87 -3.01 -36.10
C LEU A 76 -21.35 -3.25 -36.39
N GLN A 77 -22.25 -2.85 -35.49
CA GLN A 77 -23.69 -3.02 -35.66
C GLN A 77 -24.23 -2.28 -36.90
N ARG A 78 -23.66 -1.11 -37.22
CA ARG A 78 -24.03 -0.29 -38.39
C ARG A 78 -23.30 -0.68 -39.67
N GLU A 79 -22.48 -1.74 -39.64
CA GLU A 79 -21.67 -2.20 -40.78
C GLU A 79 -20.71 -1.12 -41.33
N GLU A 80 -20.26 -0.19 -40.48
CA GLU A 80 -19.30 0.86 -40.85
C GLU A 80 -17.86 0.33 -40.91
N VAL A 81 -17.60 -0.73 -40.14
CA VAL A 81 -16.31 -1.44 -40.03
C VAL A 81 -16.56 -2.94 -40.06
N GLU A 82 -15.61 -3.71 -40.58
CA GLU A 82 -15.71 -5.18 -40.61
C GLU A 82 -15.21 -5.85 -39.33
N LEU A 83 -14.30 -5.20 -38.59
CA LEU A 83 -13.68 -5.73 -37.37
C LEU A 83 -13.51 -4.61 -36.35
N ALA A 84 -13.54 -4.95 -35.06
CA ALA A 84 -13.12 -4.06 -33.99
C ALA A 84 -11.96 -4.70 -33.22
N LEU A 85 -10.90 -3.93 -33.00
CA LEU A 85 -9.64 -4.40 -32.45
C LEU A 85 -9.34 -3.71 -31.12
N GLY A 86 -9.22 -4.52 -30.08
CA GLY A 86 -8.82 -4.08 -28.74
C GLY A 86 -9.12 -5.16 -27.69
N PRO A 87 -8.73 -4.94 -26.42
CA PRO A 87 -9.12 -5.80 -25.29
C PRO A 87 -10.62 -5.68 -24.97
N PHE A 88 -11.45 -6.25 -25.83
CA PHE A 88 -12.89 -6.31 -25.56
C PHE A 88 -13.20 -7.31 -24.45
N GLY A 89 -13.98 -6.84 -23.48
CA GLY A 89 -14.65 -7.71 -22.54
C GLY A 89 -15.75 -8.54 -23.20
N VAL A 90 -15.63 -9.87 -23.14
CA VAL A 90 -16.66 -10.80 -23.61
C VAL A 90 -17.82 -10.83 -22.61
N THR A 91 -18.99 -10.38 -23.04
CA THR A 91 -20.23 -10.44 -22.24
C THR A 91 -21.40 -10.88 -23.10
N TYR A 92 -22.42 -11.47 -22.47
CA TYR A 92 -23.61 -11.94 -23.16
C TYR A 92 -24.30 -10.84 -23.98
N GLN A 93 -24.38 -9.61 -23.48
CA GLN A 93 -25.00 -8.50 -24.20
C GLN A 93 -24.20 -8.10 -25.45
N ARG A 94 -22.86 -8.11 -25.36
CA ARG A 94 -21.99 -7.76 -26.49
C ARG A 94 -21.97 -8.86 -27.55
N GLU A 95 -22.08 -10.12 -27.13
CA GLU A 95 -22.17 -11.28 -28.04
C GLU A 95 -23.45 -11.26 -28.90
N GLN A 96 -24.50 -10.53 -28.48
CA GLN A 96 -25.71 -10.37 -29.30
C GLN A 96 -25.51 -9.49 -30.54
N VAL A 97 -24.45 -8.67 -30.59
CA VAL A 97 -24.19 -7.73 -31.70
C VAL A 97 -22.89 -7.99 -32.44
N CYS A 98 -21.98 -8.78 -31.87
CA CYS A 98 -20.76 -9.19 -32.55
C CYS A 98 -20.30 -10.58 -32.09
N ASP A 99 -19.65 -11.31 -32.99
CA ASP A 99 -18.96 -12.55 -32.66
C ASP A 99 -17.55 -12.27 -32.15
N PHE A 100 -17.18 -12.87 -31.01
CA PHE A 100 -15.84 -12.76 -30.45
C PHE A 100 -14.92 -13.89 -30.95
N SER A 101 -13.64 -13.57 -31.09
CA SER A 101 -12.61 -14.59 -31.26
C SER A 101 -12.33 -15.30 -29.93
N VAL A 102 -11.52 -16.36 -30.00
CA VAL A 102 -11.01 -17.01 -28.78
C VAL A 102 -10.22 -15.99 -27.97
N PRO A 103 -10.47 -15.84 -26.66
CA PRO A 103 -9.82 -14.83 -25.84
C PRO A 103 -8.30 -15.03 -25.85
N VAL A 104 -7.58 -14.01 -26.31
CA VAL A 104 -6.11 -13.99 -26.36
C VAL A 104 -5.50 -13.81 -24.97
N TYR A 105 -6.25 -13.16 -24.07
CA TYR A 105 -5.81 -12.83 -22.72
C TYR A 105 -7.00 -12.88 -21.74
N ILE A 106 -6.72 -13.29 -20.50
CA ILE A 106 -7.68 -13.28 -19.39
C ILE A 106 -7.05 -12.45 -18.27
N GLY A 107 -7.68 -11.32 -17.97
CA GLY A 107 -7.25 -10.39 -16.92
C GLY A 107 -8.25 -10.25 -15.79
N GLN A 108 -7.89 -9.45 -14.79
CA GLN A 108 -8.75 -9.15 -13.64
C GLN A 108 -8.86 -7.65 -13.44
N ASN A 109 -10.07 -7.18 -13.10
CA ASN A 109 -10.25 -5.80 -12.66
C ASN A 109 -9.83 -5.63 -11.19
N LYS A 110 -9.20 -4.50 -10.89
CA LYS A 110 -8.66 -4.12 -9.58
C LYS A 110 -9.09 -2.70 -9.24
N ILE A 111 -9.14 -2.39 -7.95
CA ILE A 111 -9.39 -1.04 -7.46
C ILE A 111 -8.03 -0.33 -7.37
N MET A 112 -7.88 0.74 -8.12
CA MET A 112 -6.68 1.60 -8.13
C MET A 112 -6.93 2.82 -7.23
N LEU A 113 -5.98 3.05 -6.32
CA LEU A 113 -6.03 4.08 -5.29
C LEU A 113 -4.72 4.84 -5.26
N GLN A 114 -4.74 6.01 -4.62
CA GLN A 114 -3.50 6.69 -4.26
C GLN A 114 -2.62 5.76 -3.42
N ARG A 115 -1.31 5.82 -3.69
CA ARG A 115 -0.31 5.13 -2.89
C ARG A 115 -0.43 5.55 -1.42
N PRO A 116 -0.70 4.62 -0.49
CA PRO A 116 -0.77 4.94 0.92
C PRO A 116 0.58 5.50 1.38
N ARG A 117 0.52 6.66 2.05
CA ARG A 117 1.69 7.27 2.69
C ARG A 117 1.95 6.55 4.01
N LEU A 118 3.23 6.33 4.32
CA LEU A 118 3.61 5.88 5.65
C LEU A 118 3.20 6.97 6.63
N MET A 119 2.21 6.70 7.47
CA MET A 119 1.84 7.62 8.52
C MET A 119 2.94 7.60 9.58
N ASN A 120 3.47 8.78 9.91
CA ASN A 120 4.45 8.94 10.97
C ASN A 120 3.77 8.70 12.32
N ASP A 121 3.88 7.46 12.81
CA ASP A 121 3.36 7.13 14.13
C ASP A 121 4.41 7.38 15.20
N VAL A 122 4.32 8.53 15.85
CA VAL A 122 5.16 8.94 16.98
C VAL A 122 5.04 7.99 18.18
N SER A 123 3.95 7.22 18.28
CA SER A 123 3.73 6.20 19.32
C SER A 123 4.27 4.81 18.94
N GLY A 124 4.99 4.71 17.82
CA GLY A 124 5.53 3.45 17.31
C GLY A 124 6.36 2.64 18.31
N PHE A 125 6.97 3.29 19.31
CA PHE A 125 7.74 2.63 20.36
C PHE A 125 6.89 1.84 21.37
N LEU A 126 5.59 2.14 21.52
CA LEU A 126 4.69 1.39 22.43
C LEU A 126 4.06 0.16 21.76
N LYS A 127 4.08 0.10 20.42
CA LYS A 127 3.49 -0.98 19.62
C LYS A 127 4.15 -2.37 19.72
N PRO A 128 5.43 -2.54 20.10
CA PRO A 128 6.04 -3.87 20.20
C PRO A 128 5.29 -4.83 21.11
N PHE A 129 4.60 -4.32 22.13
CA PHE A 129 3.84 -5.12 23.07
C PHE A 129 2.37 -4.69 23.13
N THR A 130 1.49 -5.67 23.38
CA THR A 130 0.06 -5.39 23.58
C THR A 130 -0.16 -4.67 24.91
N PRO A 131 -1.26 -3.91 25.06
CA PRO A 131 -1.60 -3.25 26.32
C PRO A 131 -1.62 -4.22 27.52
N THR A 132 -2.02 -5.48 27.28
CA THR A 132 -2.01 -6.54 28.29
C THR A 132 -0.59 -6.83 28.80
N VAL A 133 0.39 -6.96 27.90
CA VAL A 133 1.79 -7.20 28.28
C VAL A 133 2.35 -5.99 29.03
N TRP A 134 2.05 -4.77 28.59
CA TRP A 134 2.41 -3.55 29.33
C TRP A 134 1.82 -3.53 30.74
N GLY A 135 0.55 -3.92 30.90
CA GLY A 135 -0.08 -4.06 32.21
C GLY A 135 0.62 -5.08 33.11
N LEU A 136 1.02 -6.24 32.57
CA LEU A 136 1.78 -7.26 33.30
C LEU A 136 3.19 -6.77 33.69
N VAL A 137 3.85 -5.99 32.84
CA VAL A 137 5.15 -5.38 33.15
C VAL A 137 4.99 -4.39 34.30
N MET A 138 4.01 -3.48 34.24
CA MET A 138 3.74 -2.54 35.32
C MET A 138 3.40 -3.24 36.64
N LEU A 139 2.59 -4.31 36.59
CA LEU A 139 2.28 -5.12 37.76
C LEU A 139 3.53 -5.80 38.33
N SER A 140 4.36 -6.41 37.48
CA SER A 140 5.59 -7.08 37.92
C SER A 140 6.59 -6.11 38.55
N LEU A 141 6.70 -4.88 38.04
CA LEU A 141 7.52 -3.82 38.63
C LEU A 141 7.06 -3.46 40.05
N VAL A 142 5.76 -3.34 40.28
CA VAL A 142 5.21 -3.06 41.62
C VAL A 142 5.50 -4.23 42.57
N VAL A 143 5.26 -5.47 42.13
CA VAL A 143 5.50 -6.66 42.95
C VAL A 143 6.98 -6.77 43.33
N VAL A 144 7.89 -6.64 42.36
CA VAL A 144 9.34 -6.75 42.62
C VAL A 144 9.84 -5.58 43.46
N CYS A 145 9.31 -4.36 43.27
CA CYS A 145 9.62 -3.22 44.13
C CYS A 145 9.24 -3.48 45.59
N LEU A 146 8.04 -4.01 45.86
CA LEU A 146 7.59 -4.33 47.21
C LEU A 146 8.42 -5.45 47.84
N VAL A 147 8.73 -6.51 47.09
CA VAL A 147 9.55 -7.62 47.57
C VAL A 147 10.98 -7.16 47.86
N PHE A 148 11.58 -6.37 46.97
CA PHE A 148 12.93 -5.83 47.16
C PHE A 148 12.98 -4.85 48.35
N ALA A 149 11.97 -3.99 48.48
CA ALA A 149 11.84 -3.10 49.64
C ALA A 149 11.74 -3.90 50.95
N PHE A 150 10.98 -4.99 50.97
CA PHE A 150 10.88 -5.87 52.13
C PHE A 150 12.23 -6.54 52.48
N VAL A 151 12.97 -7.03 51.47
CA VAL A 151 14.30 -7.63 51.67
C VAL A 151 15.28 -6.60 52.23
N VAL A 152 15.36 -5.40 51.65
CA VAL A 152 16.25 -4.33 52.12
C VAL A 152 15.89 -3.88 53.54
N TRP A 153 14.60 -3.80 53.86
CA TRP A 153 14.14 -3.46 55.20
C TRP A 153 14.56 -4.52 56.23
N LYS A 154 14.36 -5.81 55.92
CA LYS A 154 14.78 -6.93 56.79
C LYS A 154 16.29 -7.01 56.96
N GLU A 155 17.06 -6.82 55.89
CA GLU A 155 18.52 -6.77 55.98
C GLU A 155 19.01 -5.59 56.83
N GLY A 156 18.36 -4.42 56.72
CA GLY A 156 18.66 -3.25 57.55
C GLY A 156 18.40 -3.48 59.04
N GLN A 157 17.35 -4.24 59.39
CA GLN A 157 17.08 -4.66 60.77
C GLN A 157 18.14 -5.64 61.29
N LEU A 158 18.51 -6.65 60.48
CA LEU A 158 19.49 -7.66 60.85
C LEU A 158 20.92 -7.11 61.01
N THR A 159 21.27 -6.08 60.23
CA THR A 159 22.61 -5.46 60.25
C THR A 159 22.71 -4.25 61.18
N GLY A 160 21.62 -3.89 61.89
CA GLY A 160 21.58 -2.75 62.82
C GLY A 160 21.74 -1.38 62.15
N ARG A 161 21.56 -1.30 60.82
CA ARG A 161 21.69 -0.06 60.04
C ARG A 161 20.36 0.20 59.30
N PRO A 162 19.40 0.90 59.93
CA PRO A 162 18.12 1.17 59.29
C PRO A 162 18.32 2.05 58.04
N VAL A 163 17.91 1.52 56.89
CA VAL A 163 17.98 2.25 55.62
C VAL A 163 16.80 3.22 55.54
N ARG A 164 17.07 4.53 55.46
CA ARG A 164 16.03 5.54 55.21
C ARG A 164 15.57 5.48 53.74
N ASN A 165 14.27 5.70 53.52
CA ASN A 165 13.60 5.75 52.21
C ASN A 165 13.73 4.44 51.41
N VAL A 166 13.36 3.31 52.02
CA VAL A 166 13.51 1.97 51.43
C VAL A 166 12.72 1.82 50.13
N VAL A 167 11.48 2.31 50.10
CA VAL A 167 10.58 2.15 48.94
C VAL A 167 11.09 2.93 47.72
N SER A 168 11.52 4.19 47.90
CA SER A 168 12.02 4.97 46.75
C SER A 168 13.35 4.43 46.21
N LYS A 169 14.24 3.95 47.10
CA LYS A 169 15.47 3.27 46.69
C LYS A 169 15.19 1.96 45.96
N ALA A 170 14.21 1.19 46.43
CA ALA A 170 13.78 -0.03 45.76
C ALA A 170 13.20 0.26 44.37
N MET A 171 12.36 1.29 44.25
CA MET A 171 11.78 1.71 42.97
C MET A 171 12.86 2.13 41.96
N ILE A 172 13.82 2.98 42.37
CA ILE A 172 14.93 3.40 41.51
C ILE A 172 15.79 2.20 41.12
N TRP A 173 16.06 1.28 42.05
CA TRP A 173 16.84 0.08 41.78
C TRP A 173 16.15 -0.84 40.76
N VAL A 174 14.85 -1.08 40.93
CA VAL A 174 14.06 -1.92 40.00
C VAL A 174 13.99 -1.28 38.62
N LEU A 175 13.84 0.05 38.54
CA LEU A 175 13.85 0.78 37.28
C LEU A 175 15.22 0.72 36.59
N LYS A 176 16.32 0.96 37.33
CA LYS A 176 17.69 0.81 36.81
C LYS A 176 17.96 -0.61 36.30
N ALA A 177 17.50 -1.62 37.03
CA ALA A 177 17.64 -3.01 36.63
C ALA A 177 16.81 -3.34 35.37
N LEU A 178 15.65 -2.69 35.18
CA LEU A 178 14.84 -2.83 33.97
C LEU A 178 15.52 -2.17 32.76
N THR A 179 16.04 -0.94 32.92
CA THR A 179 16.73 -0.20 31.85
C THR A 179 18.16 -0.70 31.58
N GLN A 180 18.58 -1.77 32.25
CA GLN A 180 19.93 -2.35 32.17
C GLN A 180 21.03 -1.37 32.61
N GLU A 181 20.70 -0.41 33.47
CA GLU A 181 21.67 0.45 34.12
C GLU A 181 22.36 -0.23 35.31
N SER A 182 23.56 0.25 35.63
CA SER A 182 24.34 -0.23 36.76
C SER A 182 23.62 0.00 38.09
N CYS A 183 23.40 -1.09 38.83
CA CYS A 183 22.77 -1.08 40.14
C CYS A 183 23.83 -1.07 41.26
N GLU A 184 23.82 -0.04 42.12
CA GLU A 184 24.86 0.19 43.13
C GLU A 184 24.71 -0.66 44.40
N HIS A 185 23.49 -1.14 44.71
CA HIS A 185 23.19 -1.85 45.94
C HIS A 185 22.83 -3.31 45.66
N LEU A 186 23.61 -4.26 46.17
CA LEU A 186 23.31 -5.68 46.12
C LEU A 186 23.03 -6.20 47.54
N PRO A 187 21.95 -6.98 47.75
CA PRO A 187 21.65 -7.59 49.04
C PRO A 187 22.75 -8.57 49.47
N LYS A 188 23.02 -8.60 50.77
CA LYS A 188 24.09 -9.44 51.34
C LYS A 188 23.66 -10.88 51.56
N THR A 189 22.37 -11.12 51.75
CA THR A 189 21.81 -12.46 51.99
C THR A 189 21.77 -13.30 50.72
N ASN A 190 21.93 -14.62 50.86
CA ASN A 190 21.85 -15.55 49.72
C ASN A 190 20.47 -15.51 49.04
N GLY A 191 19.39 -15.37 49.82
CA GLY A 191 18.02 -15.25 49.29
C GLY A 191 17.82 -13.96 48.48
N GLY A 192 18.34 -12.83 48.96
CA GLY A 192 18.29 -11.57 48.21
C GLY A 192 19.09 -11.63 46.91
N ARG A 193 20.24 -12.32 46.89
CA ARG A 193 21.04 -12.52 45.67
C ARG A 193 20.30 -13.32 44.61
N VAL A 194 19.64 -14.42 45.00
CA VAL A 194 18.83 -15.21 44.06
C VAL A 194 17.70 -14.36 43.47
N LEU A 195 16.98 -13.59 44.30
CA LEU A 195 15.93 -12.69 43.85
C LEU A 195 16.45 -11.66 42.82
N VAL A 196 17.56 -11.01 43.13
CA VAL A 196 18.21 -10.03 42.23
C VAL A 196 18.67 -10.69 40.94
N SER A 197 19.31 -11.86 41.00
CA SER A 197 19.75 -12.59 39.81
C SER A 197 18.58 -13.00 38.91
N THR A 198 17.48 -13.47 39.49
CA THR A 198 16.27 -13.80 38.73
C THR A 198 15.66 -12.57 38.06
N TRP A 199 15.57 -11.44 38.77
CA TRP A 199 15.07 -10.19 38.19
C TRP A 199 15.96 -9.66 37.08
N LEU A 200 17.29 -9.67 37.26
CA LEU A 200 18.24 -9.24 36.25
C LEU A 200 18.18 -10.10 34.98
N LEU A 201 18.00 -11.42 35.14
CA LEU A 201 17.78 -12.30 33.99
C LEU A 201 16.46 -11.99 33.28
N ALA A 202 15.38 -11.76 34.04
CA ALA A 202 14.08 -11.42 33.49
C ALA A 202 14.11 -10.07 32.75
N SER A 203 14.75 -9.04 33.31
CA SER A 203 14.88 -7.72 32.66
C SER A 203 15.76 -7.78 31.42
N LEU A 204 16.83 -8.58 31.44
CA LEU A 204 17.65 -8.84 30.26
C LEU A 204 16.82 -9.44 29.12
N VAL A 205 16.10 -10.53 29.39
CA VAL A 205 15.23 -11.19 28.39
C VAL A 205 14.15 -10.23 27.89
N PHE A 206 13.52 -9.46 28.78
CA PHE A 206 12.49 -8.50 28.42
C PHE A 206 13.01 -7.41 27.47
N MET A 207 14.10 -6.73 27.83
CA MET A 207 14.67 -5.65 27.03
C MET A 207 15.25 -6.15 25.70
N SER A 208 15.89 -7.33 25.69
CA SER A 208 16.32 -7.96 24.44
C SER A 208 15.15 -8.28 23.51
N SER A 209 14.03 -8.77 24.05
CA SER A 209 12.82 -9.04 23.27
C SER A 209 12.19 -7.75 22.73
N TYR A 210 12.09 -6.71 23.56
CA TYR A 210 11.58 -5.40 23.16
C TYR A 210 12.39 -4.81 22.01
N SER A 211 13.72 -4.77 22.16
CA SER A 211 14.63 -4.23 21.14
C SER A 211 14.56 -5.01 19.83
N GLY A 212 14.46 -6.34 19.91
CA GLY A 212 14.31 -7.20 18.73
C GLY A 212 13.00 -6.97 17.97
N ILE A 213 11.88 -6.91 18.68
CA ILE A 213 10.55 -6.67 18.07
C ILE A 213 10.47 -5.25 17.51
N LEU A 214 10.97 -4.25 18.24
CA LEU A 214 11.00 -2.87 17.77
C LEU A 214 11.84 -2.74 16.49
N THR A 215 13.01 -3.38 16.45
CA THR A 215 13.86 -3.42 15.25
C THR A 215 13.14 -4.08 14.09
N ALA A 216 12.43 -5.18 14.30
CA ALA A 216 11.63 -5.85 13.27
C ALA A 216 10.46 -4.98 12.75
N MET A 217 9.86 -4.16 13.61
CA MET A 217 8.78 -3.25 13.22
C MET A 217 9.27 -2.05 12.41
N ILE A 218 10.45 -1.51 12.73
CA ILE A 218 11.01 -0.35 12.02
C ILE A 218 11.58 -0.76 10.66
N THR A 219 12.08 -2.00 10.52
CA THR A 219 12.61 -2.48 9.23
C THR A 219 11.52 -2.77 8.20
N VAL A 220 10.32 -3.17 8.63
CA VAL A 220 9.19 -3.47 7.73
C VAL A 220 8.08 -2.44 7.97
N PRO A 221 8.05 -1.34 7.20
CA PRO A 221 6.98 -0.38 7.32
C PRO A 221 5.65 -1.04 6.95
N ARG A 222 4.67 -1.00 7.87
CA ARG A 222 3.33 -1.52 7.60
C ARG A 222 2.57 -0.52 6.76
N VAL A 223 2.26 -0.93 5.53
CA VAL A 223 1.34 -0.20 4.66
C VAL A 223 -0.07 -0.65 5.00
N LEU A 224 -0.90 0.26 5.50
CA LEU A 224 -2.33 0.01 5.67
C LEU A 224 -2.99 0.22 4.31
N VAL A 225 -3.58 -0.83 3.76
CA VAL A 225 -4.42 -0.74 2.56
C VAL A 225 -5.83 -0.39 3.04
N PRO A 226 -6.36 0.80 2.71
CA PRO A 226 -7.63 1.26 3.27
C PRO A 226 -8.84 0.52 2.67
N ILE A 227 -8.72 0.03 1.44
CA ILE A 227 -9.82 -0.60 0.68
C ILE A 227 -9.24 -1.82 -0.03
N ASP A 228 -9.77 -3.01 0.27
CA ASP A 228 -9.35 -4.26 -0.37
C ASP A 228 -10.49 -4.91 -1.17
N SER A 229 -11.74 -4.69 -0.74
CA SER A 229 -12.94 -5.23 -1.39
C SER A 229 -13.86 -4.15 -1.96
N VAL A 230 -14.78 -4.57 -2.83
CA VAL A 230 -15.85 -3.71 -3.36
C VAL A 230 -16.81 -3.29 -2.25
N GLU A 231 -17.03 -4.18 -1.28
CA GLU A 231 -17.80 -3.90 -0.08
C GLU A 231 -17.14 -2.79 0.75
N ASP A 232 -15.82 -2.84 0.94
CA ASP A 232 -15.08 -1.80 1.63
C ASP A 232 -15.16 -0.47 0.87
N LEU A 233 -15.07 -0.51 -0.47
CA LEU A 233 -15.17 0.66 -1.33
C LEU A 233 -16.51 1.40 -1.15
N VAL A 234 -17.61 0.65 -1.02
CA VAL A 234 -18.96 1.20 -0.82
C VAL A 234 -19.18 1.68 0.62
N ASN A 235 -18.58 0.99 1.60
CA ASN A 235 -18.76 1.30 3.01
C ASN A 235 -17.92 2.51 3.46
N GLN A 236 -16.78 2.75 2.82
CA GLN A 236 -15.97 3.93 3.11
C GLN A 236 -16.67 5.23 2.66
N ARG A 237 -16.36 6.33 3.35
CA ARG A 237 -16.86 7.68 3.00
C ARG A 237 -15.75 8.67 2.68
N ASP A 238 -14.50 8.25 2.79
CA ASP A 238 -13.34 9.15 2.77
C ASP A 238 -12.87 9.48 1.35
N MET A 239 -13.13 8.60 0.38
CA MET A 239 -12.67 8.76 -1.00
C MET A 239 -13.79 8.48 -2.00
N PRO A 240 -14.09 9.42 -2.92
CA PRO A 240 -15.04 9.18 -3.99
C PRO A 240 -14.47 8.15 -4.98
N TRP A 241 -15.33 7.37 -5.64
CA TRP A 241 -14.92 6.47 -6.71
C TRP A 241 -15.61 6.79 -8.02
N ARG A 242 -14.94 6.46 -9.12
CA ARG A 242 -15.45 6.62 -10.48
C ARG A 242 -15.29 5.32 -11.26
N ILE A 243 -16.07 5.18 -12.33
CA ILE A 243 -16.05 4.01 -13.22
C ILE A 243 -15.74 4.50 -14.64
N GLU A 244 -14.97 3.72 -15.38
CA GLU A 244 -14.63 4.02 -16.76
C GLU A 244 -15.90 4.07 -17.64
N ALA A 245 -16.08 5.16 -18.39
CA ALA A 245 -17.21 5.35 -19.30
C ALA A 245 -17.13 4.40 -20.49
N GLY A 246 -18.27 3.94 -21.00
CA GLY A 246 -18.28 3.13 -22.23
C GLY A 246 -17.74 1.70 -22.08
N SER A 247 -17.26 1.32 -20.90
CA SER A 247 -16.51 0.07 -20.67
C SER A 247 -17.41 -1.13 -20.37
N MET A 248 -16.78 -2.32 -20.31
CA MET A 248 -17.46 -3.53 -19.85
C MET A 248 -17.86 -3.43 -18.38
N MET A 249 -17.01 -2.79 -17.56
CA MET A 249 -17.26 -2.62 -16.12
C MET A 249 -18.44 -1.69 -15.84
N PHE A 250 -18.61 -0.66 -16.67
CA PHE A 250 -19.79 0.20 -16.63
C PHE A 250 -21.09 -0.61 -16.76
N GLN A 251 -21.17 -1.46 -17.80
CA GLN A 251 -22.32 -2.32 -18.05
C GLN A 251 -22.50 -3.36 -16.95
N TYR A 252 -21.42 -3.95 -16.47
CA TYR A 252 -21.43 -4.95 -15.40
C TYR A 252 -22.07 -4.41 -14.11
N PHE A 253 -21.68 -3.21 -13.68
CA PHE A 253 -22.24 -2.59 -12.48
C PHE A 253 -23.65 -2.02 -12.72
N GLN A 254 -23.94 -1.52 -13.92
CA GLN A 254 -25.27 -1.07 -14.30
C GLN A 254 -26.31 -2.21 -14.28
N ALA A 255 -25.92 -3.40 -14.75
CA ALA A 255 -26.79 -4.58 -14.82
C ALA A 255 -26.97 -5.28 -13.45
N ALA A 256 -26.24 -4.85 -12.41
CA ALA A 256 -26.33 -5.47 -11.09
C ALA A 256 -27.71 -5.21 -10.44
N THR A 257 -28.35 -6.29 -9.97
CA THR A 257 -29.70 -6.24 -9.37
C THR A 257 -29.70 -5.79 -7.91
N GLY A 258 -28.58 -5.89 -7.19
CA GLY A 258 -28.48 -5.46 -5.80
C GLY A 258 -27.09 -5.66 -5.18
N GLY A 259 -26.99 -5.36 -3.89
CA GLY A 259 -25.76 -5.52 -3.09
C GLY A 259 -24.70 -4.45 -3.39
N ALA A 260 -23.45 -4.73 -2.95
CA ALA A 260 -22.33 -3.80 -3.10
C ALA A 260 -22.09 -3.40 -4.57
N LYS A 261 -22.24 -4.33 -5.51
CA LYS A 261 -22.05 -4.08 -6.95
C LYS A 261 -23.01 -3.02 -7.50
N LYS A 262 -24.28 -3.05 -7.09
CA LYS A 262 -25.25 -2.03 -7.48
C LYS A 262 -24.95 -0.70 -6.79
N ALA A 263 -24.56 -0.74 -5.52
CA ALA A 263 -24.18 0.46 -4.77
C ALA A 263 -22.94 1.16 -5.35
N VAL A 264 -21.99 0.42 -5.94
CA VAL A 264 -20.86 0.98 -6.70
C VAL A 264 -21.36 1.84 -7.86
N PHE A 265 -22.35 1.37 -8.62
CA PHE A 265 -22.92 2.14 -9.71
C PHE A 265 -23.70 3.35 -9.20
N ASP A 266 -24.63 3.13 -8.27
CA ASP A 266 -25.59 4.16 -7.86
C ASP A 266 -24.94 5.33 -7.09
N HIS A 267 -23.89 5.07 -6.31
CA HIS A 267 -23.20 6.08 -5.49
C HIS A 267 -21.85 6.55 -6.07
N ARG A 268 -21.54 6.22 -7.33
CA ARG A 268 -20.31 6.72 -7.97
C ARG A 268 -20.30 8.25 -8.05
N ALA A 269 -19.12 8.85 -7.88
CA ALA A 269 -18.95 10.30 -7.99
C ALA A 269 -18.93 10.80 -9.44
N GLY A 270 -18.81 9.89 -10.41
CA GLY A 270 -18.80 10.20 -11.83
C GLY A 270 -18.19 9.09 -12.67
N GLU A 271 -17.95 9.43 -13.92
CA GLU A 271 -17.30 8.57 -14.91
C GLU A 271 -15.99 9.21 -15.36
N PHE A 272 -15.08 8.40 -15.88
CA PHE A 272 -13.77 8.85 -16.39
C PHE A 272 -13.43 8.08 -17.68
N HIS A 273 -12.46 8.53 -18.46
CA HIS A 273 -12.24 7.96 -19.81
C HIS A 273 -11.41 6.68 -19.77
N ASP A 274 -10.19 6.74 -19.24
CA ASP A 274 -9.28 5.60 -19.11
C ASP A 274 -8.39 5.79 -17.87
N CYS A 275 -8.06 4.69 -17.20
CA CYS A 275 -7.20 4.67 -16.03
C CYS A 275 -5.78 5.14 -16.36
N TRP A 276 -5.32 4.94 -17.59
CA TRP A 276 -4.04 5.48 -18.02
C TRP A 276 -4.08 7.00 -18.19
N GLU A 277 -5.14 7.55 -18.78
CA GLU A 277 -5.27 8.99 -19.00
C GLU A 277 -5.45 9.75 -17.68
N ASP A 278 -6.33 9.24 -16.80
CA ASP A 278 -6.65 9.83 -15.50
C ASP A 278 -5.73 9.36 -14.35
N ARG A 279 -4.57 8.77 -14.66
CA ARG A 279 -3.61 8.26 -13.66
C ARG A 279 -3.10 9.33 -12.68
N GLN A 280 -3.04 10.59 -13.11
CA GLN A 280 -2.56 11.72 -12.29
C GLN A 280 -3.55 12.06 -11.16
N PRO A 281 -4.83 12.34 -11.45
CA PRO A 281 -5.87 12.47 -10.43
C PRO A 281 -5.93 11.30 -9.44
N ILE A 282 -5.81 10.06 -9.94
CA ILE A 282 -5.82 8.85 -9.11
C ILE A 282 -4.60 8.83 -8.17
N ALA A 283 -3.40 9.12 -8.70
CA ALA A 283 -2.17 9.21 -7.89
C ALA A 283 -2.23 10.34 -6.85
N ASN A 284 -2.92 11.44 -7.16
CA ASN A 284 -3.16 12.55 -6.24
C ASN A 284 -4.20 12.23 -5.15
N GLY A 285 -4.94 11.13 -5.28
CA GLY A 285 -5.96 10.71 -4.32
C GLY A 285 -7.28 11.43 -4.47
N GLU A 286 -7.55 11.99 -5.66
CA GLU A 286 -8.82 12.68 -5.94
C GLU A 286 -9.99 11.70 -6.01
N PHE A 287 -9.78 10.50 -6.55
CA PHE A 287 -10.77 9.43 -6.58
C PHE A 287 -10.13 8.04 -6.71
N ALA A 288 -10.90 7.03 -6.32
CA ALA A 288 -10.61 5.62 -6.59
C ALA A 288 -11.15 5.21 -7.97
N ALA A 289 -10.37 4.46 -8.73
CA ALA A 289 -10.77 3.96 -10.05
C ALA A 289 -10.84 2.43 -10.05
N ILE A 290 -11.69 1.86 -10.89
CA ILE A 290 -11.72 0.42 -11.14
C ILE A 290 -11.15 0.19 -12.54
N CYS A 291 -10.03 -0.53 -12.61
CA CYS A 291 -9.19 -0.66 -13.81
C CYS A 291 -8.80 -2.13 -14.05
N ASP A 292 -8.44 -2.50 -15.27
CA ASP A 292 -7.78 -3.80 -15.48
C ASP A 292 -6.39 -3.83 -14.85
N ASP A 293 -5.93 -5.03 -14.50
CA ASP A 293 -4.67 -5.26 -13.83
C ASP A 293 -3.46 -4.78 -14.63
N ILE A 294 -3.49 -4.88 -15.96
CA ILE A 294 -2.36 -4.49 -16.81
C ILE A 294 -2.26 -2.96 -16.94
N THR A 295 -3.38 -2.27 -17.16
CA THR A 295 -3.41 -0.80 -17.18
C THR A 295 -3.03 -0.23 -15.82
N MET A 296 -3.50 -0.85 -14.73
CA MET A 296 -3.09 -0.48 -13.37
C MET A 296 -1.57 -0.64 -13.18
N MET A 297 -0.99 -1.80 -13.54
CA MET A 297 0.47 -2.01 -13.45
C MET A 297 1.25 -1.00 -14.27
N LYS A 298 0.75 -0.64 -15.45
CA LYS A 298 1.37 0.36 -16.33
C LYS A 298 1.33 1.76 -15.70
N ALA A 299 0.18 2.16 -15.14
CA ALA A 299 0.01 3.42 -14.43
C ALA A 299 0.91 3.51 -13.19
N MET A 300 0.96 2.45 -12.38
CA MET A 300 1.87 2.35 -11.23
C MET A 300 3.34 2.43 -11.66
N SER A 301 3.74 1.75 -12.75
CA SER A 301 5.10 1.81 -13.29
C SER A 301 5.50 3.23 -13.71
N TRP A 302 4.56 4.04 -14.18
CA TRP A 302 4.79 5.46 -14.48
C TRP A 302 5.02 6.28 -13.20
N ASP A 303 4.21 6.08 -12.16
CA ASP A 303 4.35 6.76 -10.86
C ASP A 303 5.72 6.47 -10.22
N PHE A 304 6.13 5.19 -10.19
CA PHE A 304 7.46 4.79 -9.69
C PHE A 304 8.61 5.39 -10.50
N ARG A 305 8.44 5.62 -11.81
CA ARG A 305 9.46 6.29 -12.61
C ARG A 305 9.62 7.75 -12.20
N ILE A 306 8.52 8.49 -12.02
CA ILE A 306 8.59 9.91 -11.64
C ILE A 306 9.25 10.08 -10.27
N HIS A 307 8.86 9.28 -9.28
CA HIS A 307 9.43 9.38 -7.94
C HIS A 307 10.86 8.84 -7.81
N ARG A 308 11.32 7.95 -8.71
CA ARG A 308 12.75 7.59 -8.81
C ARG A 308 13.58 8.60 -9.60
N VAL A 309 12.98 9.40 -10.49
CA VAL A 309 13.73 10.45 -11.21
C VAL A 309 14.16 11.58 -10.26
N THR A 310 13.50 11.74 -9.11
CA THR A 310 13.95 12.64 -8.03
C THR A 310 15.04 12.04 -7.13
N GLU A 311 15.30 10.73 -7.15
CA GLU A 311 16.38 10.09 -6.38
C GLU A 311 17.16 9.07 -7.25
N ALA A 312 18.22 9.57 -7.89
CA ALA A 312 19.32 8.82 -8.49
C ALA A 312 19.02 7.81 -9.64
N GLY A 313 19.14 8.29 -10.88
CA GLY A 313 20.27 7.96 -11.79
C GLY A 313 20.71 6.52 -12.12
N ILE A 314 20.09 5.43 -11.67
CA ILE A 314 20.66 4.06 -11.87
C ILE A 314 19.73 3.08 -12.64
N PHE A 315 18.46 3.39 -12.89
CA PHE A 315 17.51 2.39 -13.44
C PHE A 315 17.40 2.33 -14.98
N ASN A 316 18.08 3.19 -15.74
CA ASN A 316 18.00 3.18 -17.21
C ASN A 316 18.63 1.94 -17.86
N LYS A 317 19.42 1.15 -17.13
CA LYS A 317 20.05 -0.08 -17.62
C LYS A 317 19.19 -1.33 -17.43
N TRP A 318 18.18 -1.28 -16.54
CA TRP A 318 17.34 -2.43 -16.21
C TRP A 318 16.07 -2.48 -17.08
N LEU A 319 15.48 -1.32 -17.41
CA LEU A 319 14.23 -1.24 -18.18
C LEU A 319 14.35 -1.72 -19.64
N GLN A 320 15.56 -1.68 -20.23
CA GLN A 320 15.82 -2.20 -21.57
C GLN A 320 15.88 -3.74 -21.63
N LEU A 321 16.06 -4.42 -20.49
CA LEU A 321 16.20 -5.88 -20.44
C LEU A 321 14.87 -6.60 -20.16
N GLU A 322 13.91 -5.94 -19.51
CA GLU A 322 12.68 -6.60 -19.02
C GLU A 322 11.57 -6.80 -20.07
N ILE A 323 11.67 -6.20 -21.25
CA ILE A 323 10.70 -6.45 -22.36
C ILE A 323 11.04 -7.73 -23.14
N ARG A 324 12.24 -8.32 -22.94
CA ARG A 324 12.68 -9.50 -23.70
C ARG A 324 12.40 -10.84 -23.01
N ASN A 325 11.96 -10.89 -21.75
CA ASN A 325 11.80 -12.14 -21.00
C ASN A 325 10.46 -12.24 -20.23
N THR A 326 9.34 -12.01 -20.93
CA THR A 326 7.98 -12.30 -20.44
C THR A 326 7.68 -13.81 -20.50
N SER A 327 8.41 -14.63 -19.72
CA SER A 327 8.02 -16.04 -19.49
C SER A 327 8.49 -16.65 -18.16
N GLN A 328 9.18 -15.92 -17.28
CA GLN A 328 9.60 -16.43 -15.96
C GLN A 328 9.39 -15.41 -14.84
N CYS A 329 8.13 -15.16 -14.46
CA CYS A 329 7.82 -14.50 -13.18
C CYS A 329 6.54 -15.11 -12.58
N LEU A 330 6.59 -16.40 -12.29
CA LEU A 330 5.70 -17.09 -11.35
C LEU A 330 6.55 -17.65 -10.19
N GLN A 331 7.49 -16.86 -9.66
CA GLN A 331 8.09 -17.09 -8.34
C GLN A 331 8.51 -15.75 -7.71
N PRO A 332 8.29 -15.57 -6.39
CA PRO A 332 8.75 -14.38 -5.68
C PRO A 332 10.29 -14.34 -5.70
N PRO A 333 10.92 -13.19 -5.96
CA PRO A 333 12.36 -13.14 -6.11
C PRO A 333 13.05 -13.42 -4.76
N SER A 334 13.80 -14.52 -4.71
CA SER A 334 14.80 -14.84 -3.69
C SER A 334 16.03 -13.93 -3.85
N ALA A 335 15.84 -12.62 -3.72
CA ALA A 335 16.89 -11.61 -3.79
C ALA A 335 16.92 -10.79 -2.49
N LEU A 336 17.25 -11.46 -1.39
CA LEU A 336 17.54 -10.88 -0.07
C LEU A 336 18.99 -11.19 0.35
N ARG A 337 19.93 -11.11 -0.60
CA ARG A 337 21.37 -11.13 -0.31
C ARG A 337 22.10 -10.10 -1.15
N SER A 338 22.15 -8.86 -0.64
CA SER A 338 23.32 -7.99 -0.57
C SER A 338 22.88 -6.53 -0.47
N GLY A 339 23.36 -5.83 0.56
CA GLY A 339 23.24 -4.38 0.67
C GLY A 339 22.03 -3.87 1.46
N ILE A 340 21.91 -4.22 2.74
CA ILE A 340 21.16 -3.38 3.68
C ILE A 340 22.07 -2.19 4.01
N THR A 341 21.93 -1.08 3.30
CA THR A 341 22.41 0.21 3.78
C THR A 341 21.46 0.70 4.86
N VAL A 342 21.86 0.52 6.12
CA VAL A 342 21.19 1.10 7.30
C VAL A 342 21.52 2.59 7.31
N SER A 343 20.72 3.40 6.62
CA SER A 343 20.76 4.86 6.74
C SER A 343 19.33 5.38 6.68
N GLY A 344 18.71 5.51 7.85
CA GLY A 344 17.34 5.99 7.99
C GLY A 344 16.68 5.48 9.26
N LEU A 345 17.30 5.68 10.43
CA LEU A 345 16.51 5.73 11.66
C LEU A 345 15.60 6.94 11.52
N THR A 346 14.30 6.72 11.32
CA THR A 346 13.33 7.81 11.23
C THR A 346 13.40 8.64 12.52
N LEU A 347 13.75 9.92 12.40
CA LEU A 347 13.88 10.89 13.50
C LEU A 347 12.66 10.88 14.43
N ASP A 348 11.49 10.48 13.92
CA ASP A 348 10.18 10.57 14.56
C ASP A 348 10.01 9.65 15.79
N ALA A 349 10.59 8.45 15.77
CA ALA A 349 10.59 7.57 16.95
C ALA A 349 11.48 8.14 18.07
N PHE A 350 12.58 8.82 17.69
CA PHE A 350 13.42 9.56 18.63
C PHE A 350 12.72 10.82 19.15
N ILE A 351 11.93 11.53 18.33
CA ILE A 351 11.14 12.70 18.76
C ILE A 351 10.12 12.29 19.83
N GLY A 352 9.44 11.14 19.69
CA GLY A 352 8.53 10.62 20.72
C GLY A 352 9.24 10.37 22.07
N CYS A 353 10.41 9.72 22.04
CA CYS A 353 11.24 9.53 23.24
C CYS A 353 11.78 10.87 23.79
N LEU A 354 12.20 11.80 22.94
CA LEU A 354 12.71 13.12 23.33
C LEU A 354 11.62 14.00 23.94
N LEU A 355 10.37 13.92 23.48
CA LEU A 355 9.25 14.65 24.07
C LEU A 355 8.91 14.15 25.47
N LEU A 356 9.02 12.84 25.71
CA LEU A 356 8.89 12.26 27.05
C LEU A 356 10.03 12.71 27.97
N LEU A 357 11.27 12.67 27.48
CA LEU A 357 12.45 13.13 28.24
C LEU A 357 12.44 14.65 28.48
N ALA A 358 11.92 15.44 27.53
CA ALA A 358 11.76 16.89 27.67
C ALA A 358 10.65 17.25 28.65
N GLY A 359 9.59 16.44 28.74
CA GLY A 359 8.56 16.55 29.77
C GLY A 359 9.13 16.42 31.19
N ASP A 360 10.05 15.47 31.39
CA ASP A 360 10.74 15.27 32.67
C ASP A 360 11.72 16.43 33.00
N HIS A 361 12.44 16.96 32.00
CA HIS A 361 13.29 18.14 32.21
C HIS A 361 12.49 19.42 32.53
N CYS A 362 11.29 19.57 31.97
CA CYS A 362 10.39 20.69 32.29
C CYS A 362 9.83 20.57 33.72
N ALA A 363 9.52 19.35 34.18
CA ALA A 363 9.09 19.09 35.55
C ALA A 363 10.20 19.33 36.60
N GLN A 364 11.47 19.01 36.28
CA GLN A 364 12.62 19.31 37.15
C GLN A 364 12.94 20.82 37.20
N ALA A 365 12.81 21.54 36.08
CA ALA A 365 12.99 22.98 36.06
C ALA A 365 11.93 23.72 36.89
N HIS A 366 10.67 23.26 36.86
CA HIS A 366 9.59 23.82 37.68
C HIS A 366 9.77 23.54 39.19
N LEU A 367 10.34 22.39 39.56
CA LEU A 367 10.62 22.07 40.97
C LEU A 367 11.80 22.86 41.54
N GLN A 368 12.85 23.13 40.75
CA GLN A 368 13.97 23.98 41.19
C GLN A 368 13.54 25.45 41.39
N LEU A 369 12.67 25.98 40.51
CA LEU A 369 12.10 27.33 40.65
C LEU A 369 11.17 27.45 41.87
N CYS A 370 10.41 26.41 42.22
CA CYS A 370 9.58 26.42 43.43
C CYS A 370 10.37 26.32 44.74
N THR A 371 11.54 25.66 44.77
CA THR A 371 12.37 25.57 45.99
C THR A 371 13.21 26.82 46.29
N GLN A 372 13.47 27.68 45.30
CA GLN A 372 14.20 28.93 45.53
C GLN A 372 13.34 30.07 46.10
N ASN A 373 12.00 29.96 46.04
CA ASN A 373 11.09 30.99 46.57
C ASN A 373 10.58 30.76 48.00
N THR A 374 11.09 29.75 48.73
CA THR A 374 10.72 29.49 50.14
C THR A 374 11.86 29.68 51.15
N ALA A 375 12.91 30.41 50.78
CA ALA A 375 14.04 30.74 51.68
C ALA A 375 14.20 32.25 51.93
N VAL A 376 13.11 33.02 51.87
CA VAL A 376 13.02 34.37 52.45
C VAL A 376 11.70 34.46 53.21
N LEU A 377 11.74 34.00 54.46
CA LEU A 377 11.16 34.63 55.65
C LEU A 377 11.67 33.89 56.89
#